data_AF-G3UXK3-F1
#
_entry.id   AF-G3UXK3-F1
#
_cell.length_a   1.000
_cell.length_b   1.000
_cell.length_c   1.000
_cell.angle_alpha   90.00
_cell.angle_beta   90.00
_cell.angle_gamma   90.00
#
_symmetry.space_group_name_H-M   'P 1'
#
loop_
_entity.id
_entity.type
_entity.pdbx_description
1 polymer ?
#
loop_
_entity_poly.entity_id
_entity_poly.type
_entity_poly.pdbx_seq_one_letter_code
_entity_poly.pdbx_strand_id
1 'polypeptide(L)'
;MTPPKTNVAHHSTLEGDVTLRCWALDFHPAVIILTWQRDEKDLTQDMDLVETRPAEDEAFQKWAAVVLPSGEEHKYTCHVQPEGLSEPLILKWSKEPSFSPTTPITGITAGLVLLPVLVTGGALP
;
A
#
# COMPACT_ATOMS: atom_id res chain seq x y z
N MET A 1 12.64 -0.81 14.23
CA MET A 1 11.35 -1.33 13.73
C MET A 1 11.22 -0.91 12.29
N THR A 2 11.00 -1.88 11.40
CA THR A 2 10.88 -1.69 9.96
C THR A 2 9.43 -1.98 9.59
N PRO A 3 8.65 -0.99 9.10
CA PRO A 3 7.26 -1.23 8.73
C PRO A 3 7.17 -2.13 7.50
N PRO A 4 6.12 -2.96 7.38
CA PRO A 4 5.98 -3.90 6.29
C PRO A 4 5.74 -3.19 4.95
N LYS A 5 6.39 -3.69 3.90
CA LYS A 5 5.91 -3.49 2.53
C LYS A 5 4.68 -4.38 2.36
N THR A 6 3.58 -3.82 1.90
CA THR A 6 2.29 -4.52 1.84
C THR A 6 1.65 -4.43 0.47
N ASN A 7 0.98 -5.51 0.07
CA ASN A 7 0.19 -5.56 -1.15
C ASN A 7 -0.93 -6.62 -1.03
N VAL A 8 -1.98 -6.46 -1.84
CA VAL A 8 -3.01 -7.48 -2.02
C VAL A 8 -2.88 -8.05 -3.43
N ALA A 9 -2.50 -9.32 -3.53
CA ALA A 9 -2.53 -10.07 -4.77
C ALA A 9 -3.94 -10.62 -5.03
N HIS A 10 -4.35 -10.66 -6.30
CA HIS A 10 -5.64 -11.19 -6.76
C HIS A 10 -5.38 -12.33 -7.74
N HIS A 11 -6.12 -13.42 -7.57
CA HIS A 11 -6.01 -14.60 -8.41
C HIS A 11 -7.42 -15.16 -8.68
N SER A 12 -7.93 -14.96 -9.89
CA SER A 12 -9.18 -15.57 -10.34
C SER A 12 -9.02 -17.08 -10.58
N THR A 13 -10.01 -17.85 -10.17
CA THR A 13 -10.21 -19.24 -10.59
C THR A 13 -11.09 -19.30 -11.86
N LEU A 14 -11.13 -20.47 -12.51
CA LEU A 14 -12.04 -20.70 -13.64
C LEU A 14 -13.51 -20.91 -13.20
N GLU A 15 -13.74 -21.14 -11.91
CA GLU A 15 -15.05 -21.50 -11.34
C GLU A 15 -15.88 -20.27 -10.92
N GLY A 16 -15.30 -19.07 -11.02
CA GLY A 16 -15.95 -17.79 -10.67
C GLY A 16 -15.52 -17.21 -9.33
N ASP A 17 -14.77 -17.97 -8.53
CA ASP A 17 -14.20 -17.51 -7.27
C ASP A 17 -12.84 -16.82 -7.46
N VAL A 18 -12.52 -15.94 -6.54
CA VAL A 18 -11.28 -15.16 -6.46
C VAL A 18 -10.57 -15.46 -5.15
N THR A 19 -9.26 -15.68 -5.21
CA THR A 19 -8.39 -15.64 -4.03
C THR A 19 -7.77 -14.26 -3.91
N LEU A 20 -8.02 -13.57 -2.79
CA LEU A 20 -7.25 -12.40 -2.38
C LEU A 20 -6.19 -12.81 -1.37
N ARG A 21 -4.91 -12.49 -1.62
CA ARG A 21 -3.80 -12.74 -0.69
C ARG A 21 -3.16 -11.43 -0.26
N CYS A 22 -3.28 -11.12 1.03
CA CYS A 22 -2.63 -10.00 1.67
C CYS A 22 -1.22 -10.39 2.10
N TRP A 23 -0.23 -9.60 1.69
CA TRP A 23 1.18 -9.81 2.02
C TRP A 23 1.68 -8.71 2.95
N ALA A 24 2.52 -9.10 3.90
CA ALA A 24 3.45 -8.24 4.61
C ALA A 24 4.87 -8.78 4.39
N LEU A 25 5.75 -7.93 3.88
CA LEU A 25 7.12 -8.25 3.49
C LEU A 25 8.11 -7.28 4.17
N ASP A 26 9.36 -7.70 4.25
CA ASP A 26 10.53 -6.90 4.62
C ASP A 26 10.40 -6.15 5.96
N PHE A 27 9.80 -6.78 6.98
CA PHE A 27 9.50 -6.13 8.27
C PHE A 27 10.31 -6.66 9.46
N HIS A 28 10.41 -5.84 10.53
CA HIS A 28 11.01 -6.19 11.83
C HIS A 28 10.34 -5.39 12.97
N PRO A 29 10.05 -5.96 14.15
CA PRO A 29 10.32 -7.34 14.58
C PRO A 29 9.37 -8.37 13.95
N ALA A 30 9.52 -9.66 14.27
CA ALA A 30 8.72 -10.76 13.72
C ALA A 30 7.22 -10.74 14.10
N VAL A 31 6.79 -9.82 14.97
CA VAL A 31 5.44 -9.74 15.51
C VAL A 31 4.57 -8.85 14.64
N ILE A 32 3.62 -9.46 13.95
CA ILE A 32 2.63 -8.78 13.11
C ILE A 32 1.33 -9.59 13.10
N ILE A 33 0.19 -8.90 13.08
CA ILE A 33 -1.14 -9.51 12.95
C ILE A 33 -1.70 -9.14 11.57
N LEU A 34 -2.17 -10.15 10.83
CA LEU A 34 -2.89 -9.99 9.57
C LEU A 34 -4.31 -10.53 9.78
N THR A 35 -5.31 -9.69 9.55
CA THR A 35 -6.73 -10.06 9.67
C THR A 35 -7.46 -9.68 8.39
N TRP A 36 -8.23 -10.61 7.83
CA TRP A 36 -9.21 -10.29 6.79
C TRP A 36 -10.55 -9.92 7.42
N GLN A 37 -11.19 -8.86 6.93
CA GLN A 37 -12.55 -8.48 7.25
C GLN A 37 -13.41 -8.45 5.99
N ARG A 38 -14.70 -8.77 6.12
CA ARG A 38 -15.75 -8.47 5.14
C ARG A 38 -16.82 -7.64 5.83
N ASP A 39 -17.11 -6.46 5.30
CA ASP A 39 -18.10 -5.54 5.86
C ASP A 39 -17.91 -5.36 7.39
N GLU A 40 -16.67 -5.05 7.79
CA GLU A 40 -16.20 -4.85 9.17
C GLU A 40 -16.21 -6.10 10.09
N LYS A 41 -16.52 -7.30 9.55
CA LYS A 41 -16.53 -8.56 10.31
C LYS A 41 -15.28 -9.38 10.03
N ASP A 42 -14.56 -9.76 11.09
CA ASP A 42 -13.36 -10.61 11.02
C ASP A 42 -13.65 -12.00 10.43
N LEU A 43 -12.74 -12.47 9.57
CA LEU A 43 -12.78 -13.76 8.86
C LEU A 43 -11.67 -14.72 9.32
N THR A 44 -11.25 -14.63 10.59
CA THR A 44 -10.09 -15.37 11.13
C THR A 44 -10.17 -16.89 10.98
N GLN A 45 -11.38 -17.46 10.82
CA GLN A 45 -11.61 -18.90 10.61
C GLN A 45 -11.68 -19.31 9.13
N ASP A 46 -11.94 -18.36 8.23
CA ASP A 46 -12.15 -18.59 6.79
C ASP A 46 -10.91 -18.20 5.95
N MET A 47 -9.78 -17.92 6.60
CA MET A 47 -8.54 -17.46 5.96
C MET A 47 -7.39 -18.48 6.07
N ASP A 48 -6.69 -18.68 4.95
CA ASP A 48 -5.40 -19.37 4.92
C ASP A 48 -4.31 -18.43 5.45
N LEU A 49 -3.87 -18.67 6.69
CA LEU A 49 -2.78 -17.93 7.32
C LEU A 49 -1.47 -18.70 7.23
N VAL A 50 -0.43 -18.08 6.68
CA VAL A 50 0.95 -18.56 6.86
C VAL A 50 1.58 -17.85 8.05
N GLU A 51 2.36 -18.59 8.84
CA GLU A 51 3.08 -18.01 9.97
C GLU A 51 4.27 -17.15 9.58
N THR A 52 4.67 -16.24 10.47
CA THR A 52 5.82 -15.37 10.21
C THR A 52 7.04 -16.25 9.93
N ARG A 53 7.63 -16.04 8.75
CA ARG A 53 8.82 -16.78 8.29
C ARG A 53 9.90 -15.77 7.89
N PRO A 54 11.20 -16.12 8.05
CA PRO A 54 12.27 -15.29 7.53
C PRO A 54 12.19 -15.19 6.00
N ALA A 55 12.64 -14.05 5.48
CA ALA A 55 13.04 -13.82 4.10
C ALA A 55 14.54 -14.13 3.94
N GLU A 56 15.06 -14.00 2.72
CA GLU A 56 16.45 -14.32 2.38
C GLU A 56 17.46 -13.34 3.02
N ASP A 57 17.03 -12.12 3.32
CA ASP A 57 17.81 -10.98 3.83
C ASP A 57 17.67 -10.76 5.34
N GLU A 58 17.33 -11.81 6.10
CA GLU A 58 17.01 -11.77 7.54
C GLU A 58 15.78 -10.91 7.92
N ALA A 59 15.03 -10.37 6.95
CA ALA A 59 13.74 -9.75 7.19
C ALA A 59 12.64 -10.78 7.45
N PHE A 60 11.46 -10.34 7.90
CA PHE A 60 10.30 -11.22 8.07
C PHE A 60 9.24 -10.98 6.99
N GLN A 61 8.51 -12.06 6.68
CA GLN A 61 7.34 -12.05 5.80
C GLN A 61 6.20 -12.89 6.40
N LYS A 62 4.96 -12.46 6.18
CA LYS A 62 3.73 -13.16 6.58
C LYS A 62 2.65 -12.88 5.52
N TRP A 63 1.73 -13.81 5.31
CA TRP A 63 0.57 -13.58 4.43
C TRP A 63 -0.69 -14.27 4.94
N ALA A 64 -1.84 -13.70 4.58
CA ALA A 64 -3.16 -14.25 4.83
C ALA A 64 -3.97 -14.21 3.54
N ALA A 65 -4.68 -15.28 3.19
CA ALA A 65 -5.52 -15.34 2.00
C ALA A 65 -6.97 -15.73 2.32
N VAL A 66 -7.91 -15.22 1.52
CA VAL A 66 -9.34 -15.57 1.57
C VAL A 66 -9.85 -15.90 0.18
N VAL A 67 -10.84 -16.80 0.10
CA VAL A 67 -11.59 -17.10 -1.12
C VAL A 67 -12.96 -16.42 -1.05
N LEU A 68 -13.38 -15.81 -2.15
CA LEU A 68 -14.63 -15.04 -2.25
C LEU A 68 -15.19 -15.07 -3.67
N PRO A 69 -16.50 -14.78 -3.86
CA PRO A 69 -17.07 -14.66 -5.19
C PRO A 69 -16.49 -13.45 -5.95
N SER A 70 -16.23 -13.61 -7.24
CA SER A 70 -15.81 -12.51 -8.12
C SER A 70 -16.85 -11.37 -8.13
N GLY A 71 -16.37 -10.12 -8.06
CA GLY A 71 -17.19 -8.92 -7.96
C GLY A 71 -17.41 -8.42 -6.52
N GLU A 72 -17.16 -9.25 -5.51
CA GLU A 72 -17.27 -8.85 -4.10
C GLU A 72 -15.99 -8.26 -3.50
N GLU A 73 -14.87 -8.19 -4.25
CA GLU A 73 -13.53 -7.85 -3.71
C GLU A 73 -13.50 -6.54 -2.90
N HIS A 74 -14.34 -5.56 -3.27
CA HIS A 74 -14.44 -4.25 -2.63
C HIS A 74 -14.97 -4.28 -1.17
N LYS A 75 -15.66 -5.36 -0.79
CA LYS A 75 -16.18 -5.62 0.56
C LYS A 75 -15.10 -6.14 1.52
N TYR A 76 -13.99 -6.64 0.98
CA TYR A 76 -12.94 -7.31 1.74
C TYR A 76 -11.78 -6.34 2.01
N THR A 77 -11.37 -6.24 3.28
CA THR A 77 -10.21 -5.47 3.74
C THR A 77 -9.22 -6.38 4.45
N CYS A 78 -7.93 -6.23 4.14
CA CYS A 78 -6.88 -6.77 4.98
C CYS A 78 -6.39 -5.69 5.94
N HIS A 79 -6.35 -6.01 7.23
CA HIS A 79 -5.78 -5.18 8.28
C HIS A 79 -4.42 -5.77 8.66
N VAL A 80 -3.38 -4.96 8.52
CA VAL A 80 -2.00 -5.32 8.85
C VAL A 80 -1.56 -4.49 10.04
N GLN A 81 -1.37 -5.14 11.19
CA GLN A 81 -1.04 -4.50 12.46
C GLN A 81 0.34 -4.98 12.95
N PRO A 82 1.41 -4.21 12.70
CA PRO A 82 2.71 -4.41 13.34
C PRO A 82 2.62 -4.15 14.84
N GLU A 83 3.49 -4.82 15.61
CA GLU A 83 3.80 -4.39 16.97
C GLU A 83 4.22 -2.90 16.97
N GLY A 84 3.77 -2.13 17.96
CA GLY A 84 4.19 -0.73 18.13
C GLY A 84 3.58 0.32 17.18
N LEU A 85 2.75 -0.05 16.19
CA LEU A 85 1.89 0.92 15.48
C LEU A 85 0.59 1.13 16.27
N SER A 86 0.13 2.39 16.36
CA SER A 86 -1.14 2.75 17.02
C SER A 86 -2.38 2.52 16.16
N GLU A 87 -2.22 2.42 14.83
CA GLU A 87 -3.32 2.19 13.88
C GLU A 87 -2.90 1.11 12.86
N PRO A 88 -3.81 0.23 12.41
CA PRO A 88 -3.51 -0.79 11.41
C PRO A 88 -3.42 -0.20 10.00
N LEU A 89 -2.57 -0.77 9.16
CA LEU A 89 -2.57 -0.52 7.72
C LEU A 89 -3.74 -1.27 7.09
N ILE A 90 -4.72 -0.53 6.56
CA ILE A 90 -5.92 -1.09 5.92
C ILE A 90 -5.73 -1.14 4.41
N LEU A 91 -5.85 -2.33 3.83
CA LEU A 91 -5.62 -2.62 2.42
C LEU A 91 -6.91 -3.14 1.78
N LYS A 92 -7.25 -2.60 0.61
CA LYS A 92 -8.25 -3.15 -0.29
C LYS A 92 -7.57 -3.61 -1.57
N TRP A 93 -8.16 -4.58 -2.26
CA TRP A 93 -7.73 -4.87 -3.62
C TRP A 93 -8.19 -3.75 -4.57
N SER A 94 -7.29 -3.33 -5.46
CA SER A 94 -7.59 -2.45 -6.58
C SER A 94 -6.97 -3.02 -7.86
N LYS A 95 -7.66 -2.84 -8.99
CA LYS A 95 -7.14 -3.20 -10.32
C LYS A 95 -6.02 -2.25 -10.78
N GLU A 96 -6.07 -1.00 -10.33
CA GLU A 96 -5.00 -0.03 -10.52
C GLU A 96 -3.85 -0.29 -9.52
N PRO A 97 -2.57 -0.12 -9.92
CA PRO A 97 -1.45 -0.22 -9.01
C PRO A 97 -1.52 0.87 -7.93
N SER A 98 -1.48 0.46 -6.67
CA SER A 98 -1.60 1.36 -5.51
C SER A 98 -0.38 2.27 -5.35
N PHE A 99 -0.41 3.44 -5.99
CA PHE A 99 0.47 4.55 -5.66
C PHE A 99 0.03 5.16 -4.31
N SER A 100 0.76 4.84 -3.23
CA SER A 100 0.56 5.45 -1.91
C SER A 100 0.92 6.95 -1.95
N PRO A 101 -0.02 7.88 -1.76
CA PRO A 101 0.27 9.31 -1.78
C PRO A 101 0.45 9.83 -0.35
N THR A 102 1.66 9.67 0.21
CA THR A 102 2.00 10.22 1.53
C THR A 102 3.18 11.20 1.46
N THR A 103 2.96 12.32 0.77
CA THR A 103 3.34 13.67 1.23
C THR A 103 2.58 14.71 0.42
N PRO A 104 1.78 15.60 1.03
CA PRO A 104 1.45 16.86 0.38
C PRO A 104 2.73 17.71 0.36
N ILE A 105 3.21 18.09 -0.82
CA ILE A 105 4.31 19.06 -0.96
C ILE A 105 3.74 20.44 -0.62
N THR A 106 3.76 20.79 0.67
CA THR A 106 3.47 22.14 1.14
C THR A 106 4.47 23.11 0.50
N GLY A 107 3.95 24.12 -0.20
CA GLY A 107 4.70 24.79 -1.27
C GLY A 107 5.70 25.86 -0.83
N ILE A 108 6.43 26.36 -1.83
CA ILE A 108 7.11 27.65 -1.79
C ILE A 108 6.64 28.47 -3.00
N THR A 109 5.65 29.34 -2.78
CA THR A 109 5.34 30.44 -3.70
C THR A 109 6.08 31.70 -3.26
N ALA A 110 7.12 32.07 -4.00
CA ALA A 110 7.64 33.44 -4.03
C ALA A 110 8.24 33.69 -5.41
N GLY A 111 7.49 34.35 -6.29
CA GLY A 111 7.96 34.72 -7.62
C GLY A 111 8.82 35.97 -7.57
N LEU A 112 9.74 36.11 -8.55
CA LEU A 112 10.27 37.40 -8.95
C LEU A 112 10.13 37.54 -10.47
N VAL A 113 9.16 38.34 -10.90
CA VAL A 113 9.00 38.72 -12.30
C VAL A 113 9.96 39.88 -12.58
N LEU A 114 10.87 39.69 -13.54
CA LEU A 114 11.59 40.79 -14.17
C LEU A 114 11.16 40.85 -15.63
N LEU A 115 10.32 41.84 -15.96
CA LEU A 115 10.00 42.18 -17.34
C LEU A 115 11.19 42.92 -18.00
N PRO A 116 11.45 42.71 -19.30
CA PRO A 116 12.63 43.26 -19.99
C PRO A 116 12.37 44.63 -20.65
N VAL A 117 13.21 44.99 -21.64
CA VAL A 117 13.13 46.16 -22.55
C VAL A 117 13.71 47.44 -21.87
N LEU A 118 14.63 48.23 -22.45
CA LEU A 118 14.70 48.70 -23.84
C LEU A 118 16.05 48.53 -24.56
N VAL A 119 15.95 48.42 -25.89
CA VAL A 119 17.05 48.56 -26.86
C VAL A 119 17.08 49.99 -27.41
N THR A 120 18.21 50.67 -27.22
CA THR A 120 18.77 51.73 -28.09
C THR A 120 20.31 51.65 -27.92
N GLY A 121 21.18 51.75 -28.91
CA GLY A 121 21.04 52.17 -30.31
C GLY A 121 21.99 53.33 -30.58
N GLY A 122 23.21 53.09 -31.13
CA GLY A 122 24.15 54.17 -31.43
C GLY A 122 25.55 53.75 -31.88
N ALA A 123 25.97 54.28 -33.03
CA ALA A 123 27.30 54.22 -33.64
C ALA A 123 27.42 55.39 -34.65
N LEU A 124 28.59 55.87 -35.11
CA LEU A 124 29.99 55.49 -34.87
C LEU A 124 30.72 56.62 -34.09
N PRO A 125 32.04 56.53 -33.80
CA PRO A 125 32.88 57.74 -33.74
C PRO A 125 32.87 58.51 -35.07
#